data_AF-A0A934TXQ5-F1
#
_entry.id   AF-A0A934TXQ5-F1
#
_cell.length_a   1.000
_cell.length_b   1.000
_cell.length_c   1.000
_cell.angle_alpha   90.00
_cell.angle_beta   90.00
_cell.angle_gamma   90.00
#
_symmetry.space_group_name_H-M   'P 1'
#
loop_
_entity.id
_entity.type
_entity.pdbx_description
1 polymer ?
#
loop_
_entity_poly.entity_id
_entity_poly.type
_entity_poly.pdbx_seq_one_letter_code
_entity_poly.pdbx_strand_id
1 'polypeptide(L)'
;MSASDAHVLSAVAFQLAAAVGAYDEDVTELVQSGFDPELYRRVSRQMDQMRMYAAALPPVSVSWAEVMIRHFELTHCVWRVQKDGTGLSELRAVHQQLQQALQRLSRLCAQLMPTA
;
A
#
# COMPACT_ATOMS: atom_id res chain seq x y z
N MET A 1 -19.97 -1.57 20.63
CA MET A 1 -20.12 -1.43 19.17
C MET A 1 -21.53 -1.83 18.81
N SER A 2 -22.27 -0.92 18.19
CA SER A 2 -23.56 -1.24 17.59
C SER A 2 -23.36 -2.08 16.33
N ALA A 3 -24.39 -2.78 15.87
CA ALA A 3 -24.36 -3.46 14.57
C ALA A 3 -24.04 -2.47 13.43
N SER A 4 -24.48 -1.21 13.55
CA SER A 4 -24.15 -0.13 12.61
C SER A 4 -22.65 0.16 12.56
N ASP A 5 -21.97 0.18 13.71
CA ASP A 5 -20.52 0.43 13.76
C ASP A 5 -19.73 -0.69 13.07
N ALA A 6 -20.16 -1.94 13.25
CA ALA A 6 -19.54 -3.10 12.60
C ALA A 6 -19.68 -3.05 11.07
N HIS A 7 -20.85 -2.64 10.56
CA HIS A 7 -21.05 -2.45 9.12
C HIS A 7 -20.18 -1.32 8.54
N VAL A 8 -20.04 -0.20 9.26
CA VAL A 8 -19.16 0.90 8.85
C VAL A 8 -17.70 0.44 8.79
N LEU A 9 -17.20 -0.24 9.83
CA LEU A 9 -15.83 -0.75 9.84
C LEU A 9 -15.58 -1.78 8.73
N SER A 10 -16.54 -2.68 8.47
CA SER A 10 -16.47 -3.61 7.35
C SER A 10 -16.41 -2.90 6.00
N ALA A 11 -17.20 -1.85 5.80
CA ALA A 11 -17.18 -1.09 4.56
C ALA A 11 -15.83 -0.37 4.37
N VAL A 12 -15.27 0.21 5.43
CA VAL A 12 -13.94 0.84 5.38
C VAL A 12 -12.85 -0.20 5.10
N ALA A 13 -12.92 -1.39 5.71
CA ALA A 13 -11.98 -2.48 5.43
C ALA A 13 -12.03 -2.95 3.97
N PHE A 14 -13.23 -3.02 3.38
CA PHE A 14 -13.41 -3.30 1.96
C PHE A 14 -12.77 -2.22 1.07
N GLN A 15 -13.01 -0.94 1.37
CA GLN A 15 -12.43 0.18 0.63
C GLN A 15 -10.89 0.19 0.72
N LEU A 16 -10.33 -0.09 1.91
CA LEU A 16 -8.88 -0.21 2.07
C LEU A 16 -8.31 -1.38 1.26
N ALA A 17 -8.96 -2.55 1.27
CA ALA A 17 -8.51 -3.70 0.49
C ALA A 17 -8.52 -3.41 -1.03
N ALA A 18 -9.55 -2.74 -1.54
CA ALA A 18 -9.60 -2.31 -2.94
C ALA A 18 -8.49 -1.30 -3.28
N ALA A 19 -8.25 -0.32 -2.40
CA ALA A 19 -7.18 0.66 -2.57
C ALA A 19 -5.78 0.02 -2.55
N VAL A 20 -5.56 -0.99 -1.70
CA VAL A 20 -4.32 -1.78 -1.66
C VAL A 20 -4.07 -2.47 -3.00
N GLY A 21 -5.10 -3.08 -3.60
CA GLY A 21 -4.97 -3.74 -4.91
C GLY A 21 -4.56 -2.76 -6.02
N ALA A 22 -5.26 -1.62 -6.13
CA ALA A 22 -4.92 -0.59 -7.12
C ALA A 22 -3.51 -0.02 -6.92
N TYR A 23 -3.09 0.18 -5.67
CA TYR A 23 -1.74 0.62 -5.33
C TYR A 23 -0.66 -0.41 -5.71
N ASP A 24 -0.89 -1.70 -5.46
CA ASP A 24 0.07 -2.76 -5.79
C ASP A 24 0.31 -2.89 -7.31
N GLU A 25 -0.76 -2.79 -8.09
CA GLU A 25 -0.70 -2.77 -9.56
C GLU A 25 0.13 -1.58 -10.07
N ASP A 26 -0.15 -0.37 -9.58
CA ASP A 26 0.54 0.86 -10.01
C ASP A 26 2.00 0.91 -9.56
N VAL A 27 2.30 0.40 -8.36
CA VAL A 27 3.68 0.26 -7.88
C VAL A 27 4.44 -0.75 -8.74
N THR A 28 3.81 -1.87 -9.08
CA THR A 28 4.41 -2.87 -9.96
C THR A 28 4.73 -2.27 -11.32
N GLU A 29 3.80 -1.49 -11.89
CA GLU A 29 4.02 -0.74 -13.12
C GLU A 29 5.21 0.23 -12.96
N LEU A 30 5.27 1.02 -11.88
CA LEU A 30 6.32 2.01 -11.63
C LEU A 30 7.71 1.38 -11.55
N VAL A 31 7.82 0.20 -10.96
CA VAL A 31 9.08 -0.55 -10.85
C VAL A 31 9.50 -1.14 -12.20
N GLN A 32 8.55 -1.49 -13.08
CA GLN A 32 8.81 -2.14 -14.36
C GLN A 32 9.07 -1.16 -15.51
N SER A 33 8.30 -0.07 -15.59
CA SER A 33 8.37 0.90 -16.70
C SER A 33 9.52 1.91 -16.56
N GLY A 34 10.18 1.95 -15.41
CA GLY A 34 11.06 3.05 -15.04
C GLY A 34 10.28 4.27 -14.56
N PHE A 35 10.97 5.37 -14.30
CA PHE A 35 10.37 6.55 -13.68
C PHE A 35 9.41 7.28 -14.63
N ASP A 36 8.12 7.20 -14.33
CA ASP A 36 7.06 8.04 -14.90
C ASP A 36 6.53 9.00 -13.81
N PRO A 37 6.67 10.33 -13.99
CA PRO A 37 6.18 11.32 -13.03
C PRO A 37 4.66 11.31 -12.78
N GLU A 38 3.85 10.92 -13.77
CA GLU A 38 2.39 10.80 -13.61
C GLU A 38 2.06 9.58 -12.76
N LEU A 39 2.69 8.45 -13.05
CA LEU A 39 2.54 7.21 -12.29
C LEU A 39 2.99 7.40 -10.84
N TYR A 40 4.14 8.04 -10.62
CA TYR A 40 4.62 8.39 -9.27
C TYR A 40 3.57 9.22 -8.50
N ARG A 41 3.00 10.25 -9.12
CA ARG A 41 1.94 11.07 -8.52
C ARG A 41 0.65 10.28 -8.24
N ARG A 42 0.31 9.31 -9.10
CA ARG A 42 -0.83 8.40 -8.89
C ARG A 42 -0.62 7.53 -7.65
N VAL A 43 0.55 6.88 -7.56
CA VAL A 43 0.97 6.07 -6.41
C VAL A 43 0.99 6.89 -5.11
N SER A 44 1.52 8.13 -5.13
CA SER A 44 1.50 9.00 -3.94
C SER A 44 0.08 9.33 -3.47
N ARG A 45 -0.84 9.63 -4.40
CA ARG A 45 -2.25 9.91 -4.05
C ARG A 45 -2.95 8.68 -3.47
N GLN A 46 -2.66 7.49 -3.97
CA GLN A 46 -3.19 6.24 -3.42
C GLN A 46 -2.70 6.01 -1.98
N MET A 47 -1.44 6.31 -1.67
CA MET A 47 -0.94 6.25 -0.29
C MET A 47 -1.71 7.17 0.65
N ASP A 48 -2.01 8.39 0.22
CA ASP A 48 -2.83 9.32 1.02
C ASP A 48 -4.26 8.79 1.21
N GLN A 49 -4.85 8.19 0.17
CA GLN A 49 -6.17 7.58 0.25
C GLN A 49 -6.17 6.37 1.22
N MET A 50 -5.20 5.48 1.12
CA MET A 50 -5.04 4.33 2.03
C MET A 50 -4.85 4.79 3.47
N ARG A 51 -4.11 5.88 3.70
CA ARG A 51 -3.95 6.50 5.03
C ARG A 51 -5.29 6.90 5.64
N MET A 52 -6.18 7.49 4.85
CA MET A 52 -7.51 7.90 5.32
C MET A 52 -8.32 6.69 5.81
N TYR A 53 -8.32 5.58 5.06
CA TYR A 53 -9.03 4.37 5.47
C TYR A 53 -8.36 3.67 6.68
N ALA A 54 -7.03 3.55 6.67
CA ALA A 54 -6.27 2.91 7.74
C ALA A 54 -6.44 3.63 9.08
N ALA A 55 -6.56 4.97 9.07
CA ALA A 55 -6.79 5.76 10.28
C ALA A 55 -8.11 5.41 11.00
N ALA A 56 -9.10 4.89 10.26
CA ALA A 56 -10.38 4.47 10.82
C ALA A 56 -10.38 3.00 11.30
N LEU A 57 -9.28 2.25 11.11
CA LEU A 57 -9.17 0.83 11.43
C LEU A 57 -8.01 0.56 12.40
N PRO A 58 -8.20 0.71 13.73
CA PRO A 58 -7.13 0.46 14.71
C PRO A 58 -6.38 -0.87 14.54
N PRO A 59 -7.04 -2.01 14.22
CA PRO A 59 -6.36 -3.30 14.05
C PRO A 59 -5.31 -3.35 12.92
N VAL A 60 -5.38 -2.46 11.93
CA VAL A 60 -4.43 -2.46 10.80
C VAL A 60 -3.23 -1.52 11.00
N SER A 61 -3.23 -0.70 12.06
CA SER A 61 -2.26 0.37 12.30
C SER A 61 -0.79 -0.04 12.17
N VAL A 62 -0.40 -1.17 12.77
CA VAL A 62 0.97 -1.69 12.70
C VAL A 62 1.34 -2.12 11.28
N SER A 63 0.45 -2.84 10.61
CA SER A 63 0.67 -3.26 9.21
C SER A 63 0.70 -2.08 8.25
N TRP A 64 -0.09 -1.04 8.52
CA TRP A 64 -0.07 0.21 7.76
C TRP A 64 1.24 0.96 7.93
N ALA A 65 1.77 1.05 9.15
CA ALA A 65 3.08 1.66 9.41
C ALA A 65 4.20 0.97 8.62
N GLU A 66 4.17 -0.37 8.56
CA GLU A 66 5.10 -1.14 7.73
C GLU A 66 5.00 -0.77 6.25
N VAL A 67 3.79 -0.70 5.68
CA VAL A 67 3.57 -0.29 4.29
C VAL A 67 4.14 1.10 4.01
N MET A 68 3.93 2.07 4.91
CA MET A 68 4.49 3.42 4.76
C MET A 68 6.03 3.42 4.73
N ILE A 69 6.66 2.64 5.63
CA ILE A 69 8.12 2.53 5.67
C ILE A 69 8.63 1.95 4.34
N ARG A 70 8.04 0.85 3.87
CA ARG A 70 8.44 0.20 2.61
C ARG A 70 8.16 1.08 1.39
N HIS A 71 7.08 1.85 1.39
CA HIS A 71 6.79 2.83 0.35
C HIS A 71 7.87 3.92 0.30
N PHE A 72 8.30 4.45 1.45
CA PHE A 72 9.37 5.44 1.50
C PHE A 72 10.71 4.87 1.00
N GLU A 73 11.06 3.65 1.43
CA GLU A 73 12.26 2.95 0.93
C GLU A 73 12.19 2.73 -0.58
N LEU A 74 11.02 2.35 -1.11
CA LEU A 74 10.80 2.12 -2.53
C LEU A 74 11.00 3.42 -3.33
N THR A 75 10.35 4.50 -2.93
CA THR A 75 10.45 5.80 -3.62
C THR A 75 11.88 6.32 -3.60
N HIS A 76 12.61 6.12 -2.51
CA HIS A 76 14.04 6.41 -2.43
C HIS A 76 14.87 5.57 -3.40
N CYS A 77 14.62 4.26 -3.50
CA CYS A 77 15.30 3.38 -4.43
C CYS A 77 15.01 3.74 -5.90
N VAL A 78 13.76 4.06 -6.23
CA VAL A 78 13.35 4.52 -7.57
C VAL A 78 14.13 5.78 -7.96
N TRP A 79 14.19 6.77 -7.05
CA TRP A 79 14.95 7.99 -7.28
C TRP A 79 16.45 7.74 -7.48
N ARG A 80 17.06 6.85 -6.68
CA ARG A 80 18.48 6.47 -6.83
C ARG A 80 18.76 5.78 -8.17
N VAL A 81 17.91 4.85 -8.58
CA VAL A 81 18.03 4.18 -9.88
C VAL A 81 17.90 5.18 -11.02
N GLN A 82 16.97 6.13 -10.93
CA GLN A 82 16.80 7.18 -11.94
C GLN A 82 18.02 8.10 -12.02
N LYS A 83 18.58 8.51 -10.88
CA LYS A 83 19.66 9.50 -10.82
C LYS A 83 21.01 8.90 -11.23
N ASP A 84 21.35 7.75 -10.68
CA ASP A 84 22.71 7.19 -10.76
C ASP A 84 22.78 5.93 -11.64
N GLY A 85 21.63 5.37 -12.08
CA GLY A 85 21.57 4.12 -12.84
C GLY A 85 21.93 2.87 -12.03
N THR A 86 22.12 3.01 -10.70
CA THR A 86 22.53 1.94 -9.79
C THR A 86 21.42 1.59 -8.79
N GLY A 87 21.49 0.39 -8.19
CA GLY A 87 20.54 -0.01 -7.15
C GLY A 87 19.32 -0.80 -7.61
N LEU A 88 19.32 -1.35 -8.84
CA LEU A 88 18.22 -2.19 -9.35
C LEU A 88 17.94 -3.43 -8.48
N SER A 89 18.97 -4.06 -7.92
CA SER A 89 18.81 -5.21 -7.01
C SER A 89 18.13 -4.81 -5.69
N GLU A 90 18.53 -3.66 -5.13
CA GLU A 90 17.94 -3.08 -3.93
C GLU A 90 16.48 -2.69 -4.16
N LEU A 91 16.17 -2.04 -5.30
CA LEU A 91 14.81 -1.71 -5.70
C LEU A 91 13.91 -2.95 -5.76
N ARG A 92 14.39 -4.05 -6.36
CA ARG A 92 13.64 -5.32 -6.43
C ARG A 92 13.41 -5.92 -5.04
N ALA A 93 14.42 -5.89 -4.17
CA ALA A 93 14.30 -6.42 -2.82
C ALA A 93 13.28 -5.61 -1.99
N VAL A 94 13.32 -4.28 -2.06
CA VAL A 94 12.35 -3.40 -1.39
C VAL A 94 10.95 -3.59 -1.96
N HIS A 95 10.82 -3.73 -3.29
CA HIS A 95 9.53 -4.02 -3.91
C HIS A 95 8.91 -5.33 -3.39
N GLN A 96 9.69 -6.42 -3.30
CA GLN A 96 9.22 -7.67 -2.71
C GLN A 96 8.80 -7.53 -1.24
N GLN A 97 9.54 -6.73 -0.45
CA GLN A 97 9.20 -6.47 0.95
C GLN A 97 7.89 -5.66 1.06
N LEU A 98 7.69 -4.68 0.18
CA LEU A 98 6.44 -3.93 0.09
C LEU A 98 5.26 -4.86 -0.26
N GLN A 99 5.40 -5.73 -1.26
CA GLN A 99 4.36 -6.70 -1.62
C GLN A 99 3.96 -7.59 -0.44
N GLN A 100 4.93 -8.05 0.34
CA GLN A 100 4.65 -8.83 1.56
C GLN A 100 3.88 -8.01 2.62
N ALA A 101 4.21 -6.73 2.79
CA ALA A 101 3.50 -5.84 3.71
C ALA A 101 2.06 -5.58 3.24
N LEU A 102 1.84 -5.39 1.93
CA LEU A 102 0.50 -5.23 1.34
C LEU A 102 -0.35 -6.50 1.50
N GLN A 103 0.25 -7.68 1.34
CA GLN A 103 -0.42 -8.96 1.57
C GLN A 103 -0.82 -9.16 3.05
N ARG A 104 0.03 -8.74 4.00
CA ARG A 104 -0.33 -8.71 5.43
C ARG A 104 -1.52 -7.78 5.68
N LEU A 105 -1.46 -6.56 5.17
CA LEU A 105 -2.53 -5.57 5.32
C LEU A 105 -3.86 -6.05 4.73
N SER A 106 -3.82 -6.63 3.53
CA SER A 106 -5.01 -7.18 2.86
C SER A 106 -5.65 -8.32 3.64
N ARG A 107 -4.85 -9.23 4.22
CA ARG A 107 -5.37 -10.30 5.09
C ARG A 107 -6.04 -9.75 6.34
N LEU A 108 -5.50 -8.70 6.95
CA LEU A 108 -6.14 -8.04 8.09
C LEU A 108 -7.46 -7.38 7.68
N CYS A 109 -7.51 -6.71 6.52
CA CYS A 109 -8.77 -6.16 6.00
C CYS A 109 -9.82 -7.25 5.78
N ALA A 110 -9.41 -8.41 5.25
CA ALA A 110 -10.30 -9.56 5.05
C ALA A 110 -10.88 -10.11 6.37
N GLN A 111 -10.08 -10.14 7.44
CA GLN A 111 -10.54 -10.57 8.77
C GLN A 111 -11.56 -9.62 9.42
N LEU A 112 -11.61 -8.36 8.97
CA LEU A 112 -12.54 -7.35 9.47
C LEU A 112 -13.87 -7.33 8.70
N MET A 113 -13.98 -8.08 7.61
CA MET A 113 -15.21 -8.23 6.83
C MET A 113 -15.99 -9.46 7.32
N PRO A 114 -17.33 -9.39 7.46
CA PRO A 114 -18.15 -10.54 7.78
C PRO A 114 -17.95 -11.65 6.75
N THR A 115 -17.81 -12.89 7.20
CA THR A 115 -17.99 -14.05 6.34
C THR A 115 -19.47 -14.11 5.95
N ALA A 116 -19.74 -14.11 4.65
CA ALA A 116 -21.10 -14.21 4.11
C ALA A 116 -21.78 -15.52 4.53
#